data_AF-A0A099CZY9-F1
#
_entry.id   AF-A0A099CZY9-F1
#
_cell.length_a   1.000
_cell.length_b   1.000
_cell.length_c   1.000
_cell.angle_alpha   90.00
_cell.angle_beta   90.00
_cell.angle_gamma   90.00
#
_symmetry.space_group_name_H-M   'P 1'
#
loop_
_entity.id
_entity.type
_entity.pdbx_description
1 polymer ?
#
loop_
_entity_poly.entity_id
_entity_poly.type
_entity_poly.pdbx_seq_one_letter_code
_entity_poly.pdbx_strand_id
1 'polypeptide(L)'
;MKPTLEQHQAFMAHRVLEGLRFDFLDAVDIVAGEHAGHTGSVLGLLTIDDEVRYLIELHSGFDAPVREANLRLRAATSEHGEG
;
A
#
# COMPACT_ATOMS: atom_id res chain seq x y z
N MET A 1 -16.36 -3.65 1.53
CA MET A 1 -16.97 -2.36 1.91
C MET A 1 -15.95 -1.23 1.84
N LYS A 2 -16.39 0.03 1.81
CA LYS A 2 -15.50 1.18 2.07
C LYS A 2 -15.16 1.23 3.56
N PRO A 3 -13.93 1.56 3.97
CA PRO A 3 -13.59 1.69 5.38
C PRO A 3 -14.36 2.85 6.01
N THR A 4 -14.65 2.72 7.30
CA THR A 4 -15.17 3.84 8.09
C THR A 4 -14.10 4.92 8.28
N LEU A 5 -14.52 6.13 8.66
CA LEU A 5 -13.58 7.21 9.00
C LEU A 5 -12.60 6.78 10.09
N GLU A 6 -13.09 6.07 11.11
CA GLU A 6 -12.27 5.56 12.22
C GLU A 6 -11.23 4.53 11.73
N GLN A 7 -11.64 3.59 10.85
CA GLN A 7 -10.72 2.63 10.25
C GLN A 7 -9.65 3.33 9.40
N HIS A 8 -10.04 4.32 8.59
CA HIS A 8 -9.08 5.08 7.79
C HIS A 8 -8.09 5.86 8.68
N GLN A 9 -8.57 6.49 9.75
CA GLN A 9 -7.71 7.19 10.71
C GLN A 9 -6.78 6.22 11.47
N ALA A 10 -7.28 5.04 11.85
CA ALA A 10 -6.49 4.00 12.48
C ALA A 10 -5.35 3.54 11.56
N PHE A 11 -5.64 3.29 10.28
CA PHE A 11 -4.66 2.93 9.27
C PHE A 11 -3.55 3.98 9.13
N MET A 12 -3.92 5.25 8.95
CA MET A 12 -2.94 6.35 8.85
C MET A 12 -2.13 6.57 10.13
N ALA A 13 -2.64 6.11 11.28
CA ALA A 13 -1.97 6.20 12.57
C ALA A 13 -1.13 4.96 12.89
N HIS A 14 -0.86 4.08 11.92
CA HIS A 14 -0.14 2.81 12.11
C HIS A 14 -0.78 1.90 13.17
N ARG A 15 -2.10 2.01 13.38
CA ARG A 15 -2.83 1.11 14.26
C ARG A 15 -3.18 -0.15 13.50
N VAL A 16 -2.95 -1.29 14.15
CA VAL A 16 -3.26 -2.60 13.59
C VAL A 16 -4.74 -2.70 13.25
N LEU A 17 -5.03 -2.97 11.98
CA LEU A 17 -6.34 -3.38 11.50
C LEU A 17 -6.24 -4.84 11.07
N GLU A 18 -7.08 -5.71 11.64
CA GLU A 18 -7.06 -7.13 11.33
C GLU A 18 -7.33 -7.37 9.84
N GLY A 19 -6.57 -8.28 9.23
CA GLY A 19 -6.75 -8.69 7.83
C GLY A 19 -5.97 -7.87 6.80
N LEU A 20 -5.29 -6.79 7.19
CA LEU A 20 -4.42 -6.02 6.28
C LEU A 20 -2.99 -6.58 6.26
N ARG A 21 -2.40 -6.70 5.06
CA ARG A 21 -1.00 -7.13 4.89
C ARG A 21 0.01 -6.00 4.83
N PHE A 22 -0.45 -4.80 4.50
CA PHE A 22 0.38 -3.61 4.34
C PHE A 22 -0.08 -2.50 5.28
N ASP A 23 0.86 -1.69 5.73
CA ASP A 23 0.67 -0.52 6.58
C ASP A 23 0.82 0.79 5.79
N PHE A 24 0.44 1.92 6.40
CA PHE A 24 0.63 3.24 5.83
C PHE A 24 2.12 3.52 5.55
N LEU A 25 2.42 4.08 4.38
CA LEU A 25 3.75 4.37 3.85
C LEU A 25 4.65 3.15 3.58
N ASP A 26 4.11 1.92 3.63
CA ASP A 26 4.84 0.76 3.13
C ASP A 26 5.21 0.96 1.66
N ALA A 27 6.49 0.78 1.35
CA ALA A 27 6.96 0.73 -0.02
C ALA A 27 6.58 -0.61 -0.64
N VAL A 28 5.96 -0.58 -1.81
CA VAL A 28 5.44 -1.78 -2.49
C VAL A 28 5.83 -1.82 -3.96
N ASP A 29 6.07 -3.04 -4.44
CA ASP A 29 6.14 -3.36 -5.86
C ASP A 29 4.77 -3.83 -6.34
N ILE A 30 4.31 -3.31 -7.47
CA ILE A 30 3.07 -3.74 -8.11
C ILE A 30 3.40 -4.90 -9.06
N VAL A 31 2.97 -6.12 -8.70
CA VAL A 31 3.36 -7.34 -9.41
C VAL A 31 2.37 -7.78 -10.49
N ALA A 32 1.14 -7.23 -10.48
CA ALA A 32 0.09 -7.58 -11.45
C ALA A 32 -0.93 -6.45 -11.65
N GLY A 33 -1.69 -6.52 -12.75
CA GLY A 33 -2.71 -5.53 -13.12
C GLY A 33 -2.18 -4.41 -14.01
N GLU A 34 -2.94 -3.31 -14.11
CA GLU A 34 -2.66 -2.18 -15.01
C GLU A 34 -1.31 -1.50 -14.74
N HIS A 35 -0.91 -1.42 -13.47
CA HIS A 35 0.32 -0.77 -13.05
C HIS A 35 1.47 -1.76 -12.77
N ALA A 36 1.38 -3.00 -13.25
CA ALA A 36 2.41 -4.01 -13.03
C ALA A 36 3.82 -3.52 -13.47
N GLY A 37 4.83 -3.80 -12.66
CA GLY A 37 6.22 -3.36 -12.87
C GLY A 37 6.53 -1.98 -12.29
N HIS A 38 5.53 -1.22 -11.82
CA HIS A 38 5.74 0.03 -11.11
C HIS A 38 5.91 -0.19 -9.61
N THR A 39 6.39 0.86 -8.94
CA THR A 39 6.62 0.92 -7.50
C THR A 39 5.88 2.12 -6.92
N GLY A 40 5.51 2.01 -5.65
CA GLY A 40 4.82 3.09 -4.97
C GLY A 40 4.80 2.92 -3.46
N SER A 41 4.07 3.82 -2.82
CA SER A 41 3.88 3.84 -1.37
C SER A 41 2.40 3.74 -1.04
N VAL A 42 2.07 2.97 -0.01
CA VAL A 42 0.68 2.83 0.44
C VAL A 42 0.23 4.12 1.14
N LEU A 43 -0.74 4.85 0.57
CA LEU A 43 -1.25 6.09 1.16
C LEU A 43 -2.56 5.90 1.93
N GLY A 44 -3.32 4.85 1.64
CA GLY A 44 -4.63 4.69 2.26
C GLY A 44 -5.31 3.39 1.89
N LEU A 45 -6.43 3.16 2.57
CA LEU A 45 -7.28 2.00 2.38
C LEU A 45 -8.57 2.42 1.66
N LEU A 46 -8.89 1.76 0.55
CA LEU A 46 -10.11 2.01 -0.23
C LEU A 46 -11.19 0.97 0.08
N THR A 47 -10.80 -0.29 0.31
CA THR A 47 -11.69 -1.39 0.69
C THR A 47 -10.99 -2.35 1.65
N ILE A 48 -11.74 -2.93 2.61
CA ILE A 48 -11.20 -3.79 3.69
C ILE A 48 -11.78 -5.23 3.72
N ASP A 49 -12.80 -5.54 2.91
CA ASP A 49 -13.42 -6.90 2.91
C ASP A 49 -12.80 -7.81 1.83
N ASP A 50 -13.59 -8.74 1.26
CA ASP A 50 -13.23 -9.81 0.31
C ASP A 50 -12.22 -9.45 -0.78
N GLU A 51 -12.14 -8.17 -1.16
CA GLU A 51 -11.12 -7.66 -2.06
C GLU A 51 -10.52 -6.36 -1.49
N VAL A 52 -9.50 -6.50 -0.65
CA VAL A 52 -8.74 -5.37 -0.08
C VAL A 52 -8.06 -4.60 -1.21
N ARG A 53 -8.26 -3.28 -1.22
CA ARG A 53 -7.64 -2.35 -2.16
C ARG A 53 -7.04 -1.18 -1.42
N TYR A 54 -5.82 -0.85 -1.79
CA TYR A 54 -5.07 0.28 -1.29
C TYR A 54 -5.05 1.40 -2.32
N LEU A 55 -4.90 2.63 -1.83
CA LEU A 55 -4.49 3.76 -2.65
C LEU A 55 -2.96 3.80 -2.63
N ILE A 56 -2.33 3.63 -3.79
CA ILE A 56 -0.87 3.64 -3.94
C ILE A 56 -0.46 4.92 -4.65
N GLU A 57 0.40 5.71 -4.03
CA GLU A 57 1.11 6.78 -4.72
C GLU A 57 2.23 6.16 -5.54
N LEU A 58 2.08 6.20 -6.86
CA LEU A 58 3.11 5.76 -7.79
C LEU A 58 4.25 6.78 -7.81
N HIS A 59 5.47 6.33 -8.09
CA HIS A 59 6.63 7.23 -8.26
C HIS A 59 6.44 8.30 -9.35
N SER A 60 5.47 8.11 -10.25
CA SER A 60 5.05 9.12 -11.24
C SER A 60 4.29 10.31 -10.63
N GLY A 61 3.96 10.28 -9.34
CA GLY A 61 3.16 11.30 -8.65
C GLY A 61 1.65 11.16 -8.87
N PHE A 62 1.19 9.99 -9.30
CA PHE A 62 -0.23 9.69 -9.49
C PHE A 62 -0.67 8.63 -8.49
N ASP A 63 -1.90 8.77 -8.01
CA ASP A 63 -2.50 7.78 -7.12
C ASP A 63 -3.25 6.72 -7.93
N ALA A 64 -3.02 5.46 -7.59
CA ALA A 64 -3.67 4.32 -8.24
C ALA A 64 -4.34 3.40 -7.21
N PRO A 65 -5.60 2.99 -7.42
CA PRO A 65 -6.21 1.94 -6.63
C PRO A 65 -5.63 0.57 -7.03
N VAL A 66 -5.02 -0.15 -6.08
CA VAL A 66 -4.39 -1.45 -6.33
C VAL A 66 -4.90 -2.49 -5.35
N ARG A 67 -5.19 -3.71 -5.85
CA ARG A 67 -5.59 -4.85 -5.01
C ARG A 67 -4.42 -5.33 -4.17
N GLU A 68 -4.67 -5.70 -2.92
CA GLU A 68 -3.66 -6.28 -2.03
C GLU A 68 -2.92 -7.46 -2.67
N ALA A 69 -3.66 -8.34 -3.36
CA ALA A 69 -3.09 -9.51 -4.04
C ALA A 69 -2.10 -9.17 -5.18
N ASN A 70 -2.10 -7.92 -5.66
CA ASN A 70 -1.21 -7.44 -6.71
C ASN A 70 0.00 -6.68 -6.16
N LEU A 71 0.17 -6.63 -4.84
CA LEU A 71 1.25 -5.91 -4.17
C LEU A 71 2.25 -6.90 -3.55
N ARG A 72 3.50 -6.46 -3.47
CA ARG A 72 4.54 -7.10 -2.69
C ARG A 72 5.31 -6.06 -1.90
N LEU A 73 5.60 -6.35 -0.64
CA LEU A 73 6.39 -5.44 0.19
C LEU A 73 7.79 -5.33 -0.41
N ARG A 74 8.22 -4.09 -0.66
CA ARG A 74 9.56 -3.80 -1.13
C ARG A 74 10.47 -3.73 0.08
N ALA A 75 11.48 -4.58 0.13
CA ALA A 75 12.49 -4.49 1.17
C ALA A 75 13.15 -3.11 1.09
N ALA A 76 13.35 -2.46 2.25
CA ALA A 76 14.18 -1.26 2.30
C ALA A 76 15.59 -1.65 1.81
N THR A 77 15.98 -1.17 0.63
CA THR A 77 17.37 -1.24 0.21
C THR A 77 18.15 -0.42 1.22
N SER A 78 18.88 -1.09 2.12
CA SER A 78 19.86 -0.43 2.97
C SER A 78 21.00 0.03 2.06
N GLU A 79 20.88 1.23 1.50
CA GLU A 79 22.01 1.90 0.86
C GLU A 79 22.94 2.42 1.97
N HIS A 80 23.69 1.49 2.59
CA HIS A 80 24.91 1.78 3.33
C HIS A 80 26.07 1.12 2.58
N GLY A 81 26.52 1.80 1.52
CA GLY A 81 27.86 1.64 0.99
C GLY A 81 28.69 2.80 1.52
N GLU A 82 29.30 2.61 2.69
CA GLU A 82 30.37 3.48 3.17
C GLU A 82 31.52 3.43 2.15
N GLY A 83 31.98 4.60 1.71
CA GLY A 83 33.20 4.79 0.93
C GLY A 83 34.19 5.65 1.70
#